data_AF-A0A812UXD2-F1
#
_entry.id   AF-A0A812UXD2-F1
#
_cell.length_a   1.000
_cell.length_b   1.000
_cell.length_c   1.000
_cell.angle_alpha   90.00
_cell.angle_beta   90.00
_cell.angle_gamma   90.00
#
_symmetry.space_group_name_H-M   'P 1'
#
loop_
_entity.id
_entity.type
_entity.pdbx_description
1 polymer ?
#
loop_
_entity_poly.entity_id
_entity_poly.type
_entity_poly.pdbx_seq_one_letter_code
_entity_poly.pdbx_strand_id
1 'polypeptide(L)'
;MLFLAELRRSPPPEELLADRWKWFSLMALLTIVVVLQILTVDVVAVVLSGLLLLFGWRMIRDDMQEMPAYALVYGMLCGLNCCFTLLPLVADLAEGRHVDETVHEPTVRVNRTKYESWTTYTQITPFFDMSRGLEFNAESLCKLLTPLTMAAGCYLSACAHVIVDQAAHRLDVQHDEDHFGDSTRHLATLPAAERTLQCPRVFSGKAFKVDT
;
A
#
# COMPACT_ATOMS: atom_id res chain seq x y z
N MET A 1 15.90 -16.42 -1.31
CA MET A 1 16.24 -15.40 -2.32
C MET A 1 16.30 -15.94 -3.75
N LEU A 2 16.88 -17.12 -4.01
CA LEU A 2 16.86 -17.73 -5.36
C LEU A 2 15.44 -17.89 -5.94
N PHE A 3 14.47 -18.31 -5.13
CA PHE A 3 13.07 -18.45 -5.55
C PHE A 3 12.41 -17.12 -6.00
N LEU A 4 12.76 -16.00 -5.34
CA LEU A 4 12.27 -14.68 -5.73
C LEU A 4 12.92 -14.19 -7.04
N ALA A 5 14.11 -14.67 -7.37
CA ALA A 5 14.76 -14.35 -8.64
C ALA A 5 14.14 -15.15 -9.80
N GLU A 6 13.68 -16.38 -9.55
CA GLU A 6 12.98 -17.19 -10.55
C GLU A 6 11.57 -16.63 -10.84
N LEU A 7 10.84 -16.22 -9.79
CA LEU A 7 9.53 -15.56 -9.92
C LEU A 7 9.58 -14.24 -10.70
N ARG A 8 10.74 -13.56 -10.77
CA ARG A 8 10.90 -12.35 -11.61
C ARG A 8 10.85 -12.64 -13.10
N ARG A 9 11.08 -13.89 -13.53
CA ARG A 9 11.13 -14.27 -14.95
C ARG A 9 9.82 -14.83 -15.46
N SER A 10 8.91 -15.22 -14.57
CA SER A 10 7.59 -15.64 -14.98
C SER A 10 6.78 -14.43 -15.47
N PRO A 11 5.99 -14.58 -16.55
CA PRO A 11 5.06 -13.53 -16.96
C PRO A 11 4.13 -13.18 -15.78
N PRO A 12 3.77 -11.90 -15.60
CA PRO A 12 2.88 -11.50 -14.52
C PRO A 12 1.51 -12.20 -14.68
N PRO A 13 0.83 -12.56 -13.59
CA PRO A 13 -0.49 -13.17 -13.66
C PRO A 13 -1.46 -12.29 -14.45
N GLU A 14 -2.25 -12.88 -15.35
CA GLU A 14 -3.21 -12.14 -16.18
C GLU A 14 -4.23 -11.35 -15.34
N GLU A 15 -4.60 -11.89 -14.19
CA GLU A 15 -5.49 -11.25 -13.20
C GLU A 15 -4.95 -9.89 -12.72
N LEU A 16 -3.62 -9.76 -12.61
CA LEU A 16 -2.97 -8.53 -12.18
C LEU A 16 -2.97 -7.47 -13.30
N LEU A 17 -2.81 -7.90 -14.55
CA LEU A 17 -2.86 -7.03 -15.73
C LEU A 17 -4.26 -6.48 -15.98
N ALA A 18 -5.31 -7.25 -15.65
CA ALA A 18 -6.69 -6.77 -15.73
C ALA A 18 -6.95 -5.56 -14.81
N ASP A 19 -6.23 -5.47 -13.70
CA ASP A 19 -6.35 -4.40 -12.71
C ASP A 19 -5.50 -3.16 -13.02
N ARG A 20 -4.80 -3.12 -14.16
CA ARG A 20 -3.92 -2.01 -14.57
C ARG A 20 -4.62 -0.65 -14.53
N TRP A 21 -5.91 -0.59 -14.87
CA TRP A 21 -6.68 0.66 -14.83
C TRP A 21 -6.82 1.24 -13.41
N LYS A 22 -6.96 0.37 -12.40
CA LYS A 22 -7.06 0.79 -10.99
C LYS A 22 -5.75 1.43 -10.53
N TRP A 23 -4.61 0.87 -10.94
CA TRP A 23 -3.29 1.41 -10.65
C TRP A 23 -3.04 2.77 -11.32
N PHE A 24 -3.44 2.96 -12.58
CA PHE A 24 -3.37 4.28 -13.21
C PHE A 24 -4.27 5.31 -12.53
N SER A 25 -5.48 4.89 -12.11
CA SER A 25 -6.39 5.76 -11.36
C SER A 25 -5.79 6.18 -10.01
N LEU A 26 -5.15 5.24 -9.30
CA LEU A 26 -4.42 5.52 -8.05
C LEU A 26 -3.27 6.51 -8.28
N MET A 27 -2.48 6.33 -9.34
CA MET A 27 -1.37 7.24 -9.67
C MET A 27 -1.85 8.65 -10.01
N ALA A 28 -2.95 8.78 -10.74
CA ALA A 28 -3.55 10.07 -11.02
C ALA A 28 -4.02 10.75 -9.72
N LEU A 29 -4.68 9.99 -8.84
CA LEU A 29 -5.15 10.49 -7.55
C LEU A 29 -3.98 10.92 -6.64
N LEU A 30 -2.92 10.11 -6.58
CA LEU A 30 -1.71 10.42 -5.81
C LEU A 30 -0.99 11.66 -6.36
N THR A 31 -0.97 11.84 -7.68
CA THR A 31 -0.42 13.04 -8.32
C THR A 31 -1.24 14.28 -7.93
N ILE A 32 -2.57 14.20 -7.93
CA ILE A 32 -3.45 15.29 -7.47
C ILE A 32 -3.16 15.61 -6.00
N VAL A 33 -3.03 14.60 -5.14
CA VAL A 33 -2.70 14.79 -3.72
C VAL A 33 -1.35 15.49 -3.56
N VAL A 34 -0.31 15.08 -4.29
CA VAL A 34 1.00 15.76 -4.24
C VAL A 34 0.89 17.23 -4.68
N VAL A 35 0.14 17.52 -5.75
CA VAL A 35 -0.10 18.90 -6.18
C VAL A 35 -0.82 19.71 -5.10
N LEU A 36 -1.86 19.15 -4.48
CA LEU A 36 -2.56 19.80 -3.36
C LEU A 36 -1.62 20.06 -2.18
N GLN A 37 -0.76 19.11 -1.83
CA GLN A 37 0.20 19.27 -0.73
C GLN A 37 1.27 20.34 -1.02
N ILE A 38 1.67 20.50 -2.29
CA ILE A 38 2.55 21.61 -2.70
C ILE A 38 1.83 22.94 -2.52
N LEU A 39 0.54 23.04 -2.87
CA LEU A 39 -0.25 24.25 -2.68
C LEU A 39 -0.43 24.60 -1.20
N THR A 40 -0.52 23.61 -0.31
CA THR A 40 -0.65 23.81 1.14
C THR A 40 0.70 23.94 1.86
N VAL A 41 1.82 23.91 1.12
CA VAL A 41 3.20 24.04 1.63
C VAL A 41 3.54 23.00 2.72
N ASP A 42 2.95 21.80 2.65
CA ASP A 42 3.24 20.71 3.60
C ASP A 42 4.45 19.90 3.11
N VAL A 43 5.66 20.38 3.43
CA VAL A 43 6.92 19.79 2.94
C VAL A 43 7.05 18.31 3.33
N VAL A 44 6.63 17.93 4.54
CA VAL A 44 6.78 16.56 5.03
C VAL A 44 5.84 15.63 4.27
N ALA A 45 4.57 16.03 4.11
CA ALA A 45 3.61 15.26 3.34
C ALA A 45 3.99 15.15 1.86
N VAL A 46 4.49 16.24 1.25
CA VAL A 46 4.98 16.24 -0.14
C VAL A 46 6.10 15.23 -0.33
N VAL A 47 7.08 15.19 0.57
CA VAL A 47 8.21 14.24 0.46
C VAL A 47 7.72 12.80 0.58
N LEU A 48 6.85 12.50 1.55
CA LEU A 48 6.31 11.15 1.75
C LEU A 48 5.44 10.69 0.58
N SER A 49 4.52 11.55 0.11
CA SER A 49 3.64 11.25 -1.01
C SER A 49 4.40 11.19 -2.34
N GLY A 50 5.43 12.02 -2.49
CA GLY A 50 6.35 11.97 -3.63
C GLY A 50 7.15 10.68 -3.69
N LEU A 51 7.64 10.19 -2.54
CA LEU A 51 8.32 8.89 -2.46
C LEU A 51 7.38 7.74 -2.86
N LEU A 52 6.14 7.76 -2.36
CA LEU A 52 5.11 6.80 -2.77
C LEU A 52 4.84 6.88 -4.29
N LEU A 53 4.73 8.09 -4.84
CA LEU A 53 4.51 8.31 -6.26
C LEU A 53 5.65 7.72 -7.10
N LEU A 54 6.91 7.88 -6.67
CA LEU A 54 8.07 7.29 -7.33
C LEU A 54 8.02 5.75 -7.30
N PHE A 55 7.64 5.15 -6.18
CA PHE A 55 7.48 3.69 -6.09
C PHE A 55 6.34 3.19 -6.98
N GLY A 56 5.16 3.81 -6.92
CA GLY A 56 4.02 3.45 -7.75
C GLY A 56 4.34 3.60 -9.25
N TRP A 57 5.04 4.67 -9.63
CA TRP A 57 5.54 4.87 -10.98
C TRP A 57 6.49 3.75 -11.42
N ARG A 58 7.47 3.40 -10.56
CA ARG A 58 8.43 2.32 -10.84
C ARG A 58 7.72 0.99 -11.04
N MET A 59 6.70 0.69 -10.23
CA MET A 59 5.91 -0.54 -10.31
C MET A 59 5.14 -0.67 -11.63
N ILE A 60 4.59 0.43 -12.16
CA ILE A 60 3.75 0.42 -13.37
C ILE A 60 4.58 0.50 -14.66
N ARG A 61 5.78 1.08 -14.61
CA ARG A 61 6.61 1.32 -15.81
C ARG A 61 7.00 0.05 -16.56
N ASP A 62 7.32 -1.03 -15.84
CA ASP A 62 7.87 -2.26 -16.42
C ASP A 62 6.76 -3.34 -16.54
N ASP A 63 5.59 -2.96 -17.06
CA ASP A 63 4.39 -3.82 -17.22
C ASP A 63 4.09 -4.69 -15.99
N MET A 64 4.26 -4.11 -14.79
CA MET A 64 3.98 -4.75 -13.50
C MET A 64 4.85 -5.99 -13.18
N GLN A 65 5.96 -6.21 -13.92
CA GLN A 65 6.88 -7.34 -13.67
C GLN A 65 7.57 -7.25 -12.29
N GLU A 66 7.96 -6.06 -11.86
CA GLU A 66 8.62 -5.87 -10.55
C GLU A 66 7.63 -5.73 -9.38
N MET A 67 6.33 -5.82 -9.66
CA MET A 67 5.28 -5.58 -8.68
C MET A 67 5.35 -6.49 -7.43
N PRO A 68 5.61 -7.81 -7.54
CA PRO A 68 5.76 -8.70 -6.38
C PRO A 68 6.81 -8.21 -5.37
N ALA A 69 7.89 -7.62 -5.84
CA ALA A 69 9.00 -7.19 -4.99
C ALA A 69 8.68 -5.90 -4.21
N TYR A 70 7.88 -5.02 -4.81
CA TYR A 70 7.62 -3.69 -4.25
C TYR A 70 6.22 -3.54 -3.64
N ALA A 71 5.26 -4.41 -4.00
CA ALA A 71 3.88 -4.30 -3.52
C ALA A 71 3.83 -4.25 -1.99
N LEU A 72 4.31 -5.27 -1.29
CA LEU A 72 4.24 -5.32 0.17
C LEU A 72 4.82 -4.06 0.86
N VAL A 73 5.98 -3.59 0.42
CA VAL A 73 6.63 -2.38 0.96
C VAL A 73 5.79 -1.14 0.67
N TYR A 74 5.29 -1.01 -0.56
CA TYR A 74 4.41 0.08 -0.97
C TYR A 74 3.13 0.10 -0.12
N GLY A 75 2.47 -1.05 0.06
CA GLY A 75 1.28 -1.19 0.89
C GLY A 75 1.52 -0.82 2.35
N MET A 76 2.65 -1.22 2.94
CA MET A 76 3.03 -0.83 4.30
C MET A 76 3.24 0.68 4.43
N LEU A 77 3.96 1.29 3.49
CA LEU A 77 4.18 2.74 3.48
C LEU A 77 2.86 3.50 3.32
N CYS A 78 1.98 3.05 2.43
CA CYS A 78 0.63 3.60 2.29
C CYS A 78 -0.18 3.44 3.59
N GLY A 79 -0.13 2.27 4.24
CA GLY A 79 -0.82 2.01 5.50
C GLY A 79 -0.37 2.94 6.63
N LEU A 80 0.96 3.10 6.82
CA LEU A 80 1.52 4.00 7.82
C LEU A 80 1.16 5.47 7.54
N ASN A 81 1.29 5.91 6.28
CA ASN A 81 0.89 7.26 5.89
C ASN A 81 -0.62 7.49 6.05
N CYS A 82 -1.45 6.46 5.82
CA CYS A 82 -2.88 6.52 6.11
C CYS A 82 -3.12 6.76 7.60
N CYS A 83 -2.47 6.02 8.49
CA CYS A 83 -2.62 6.22 9.94
C CYS A 83 -2.20 7.63 10.37
N PHE A 84 -1.05 8.13 9.90
CA PHE A 84 -0.57 9.47 10.27
C PHE A 84 -1.46 10.60 9.76
N THR A 85 -2.15 10.40 8.64
CA THR A 85 -3.06 11.41 8.07
C THR A 85 -4.49 11.28 8.61
N LEU A 86 -4.90 10.07 9.01
CA LEU A 86 -6.22 9.83 9.59
C LEU A 86 -6.34 10.36 11.01
N LEU A 87 -5.29 10.27 11.84
CA LEU A 87 -5.30 10.79 13.21
C LEU A 87 -5.64 12.28 13.31
N PRO A 88 -4.94 13.21 12.61
CA PRO A 88 -5.29 14.62 12.65
C PRO A 88 -6.65 14.89 12.01
N LEU A 89 -7.05 14.13 10.97
CA LEU A 89 -8.37 14.28 10.38
C LEU A 89 -9.49 13.93 11.37
N VAL A 90 -9.32 12.86 12.16
CA VAL A 90 -10.30 12.47 13.19
C VAL A 90 -10.36 13.51 14.30
N ALA A 91 -9.23 14.10 14.70
CA ALA A 91 -9.21 15.19 15.66
C ALA A 91 -9.96 16.42 15.14
N ASP A 92 -9.68 16.85 13.90
CA ASP A 92 -10.35 17.97 13.23
C ASP A 92 -11.87 17.72 13.07
N LEU A 93 -12.29 16.48 12.85
CA LEU A 93 -13.71 16.10 12.74
C LEU A 93 -14.42 16.07 14.10
N ALA A 94 -13.72 15.72 15.18
CA ALA A 94 -14.30 15.59 16.51
C ALA A 94 -14.46 16.96 17.20
N GLU A 95 -13.46 17.82 17.09
CA GLU A 95 -13.41 19.12 17.77
C GLU A 95 -13.87 20.28 16.86
N GLY A 96 -13.87 20.05 15.54
CA GLY A 96 -14.04 21.08 14.53
C GLY A 96 -12.69 21.67 14.13
N ARG A 97 -12.63 22.28 12.94
CA ARG A 97 -11.39 22.90 12.46
C ARG A 97 -11.15 24.20 13.20
N HIS A 98 -10.17 24.18 14.12
CA HIS A 98 -9.70 25.35 14.85
C HIS A 98 -8.69 26.12 14.01
N VAL A 99 -9.02 27.39 13.72
CA VAL A 99 -8.05 28.35 13.20
C VAL A 99 -7.75 29.31 14.34
N ASP A 100 -6.57 29.18 14.91
CA ASP A 100 -6.09 30.04 15.97
C ASP A 100 -5.38 31.24 15.37
N GLU A 101 -5.97 32.42 15.53
CA GLU A 101 -5.30 33.68 15.22
C GLU A 101 -4.76 34.28 16.52
N THR A 102 -3.43 34.27 16.67
CA THR A 102 -2.76 34.92 17.79
C THR A 102 -2.46 36.37 17.42
N VAL A 103 -3.14 37.31 18.08
CA VAL A 103 -2.90 38.74 17.88
C VAL A 103 -2.09 39.27 19.06
N HIS A 104 -0.93 39.85 18.77
CA HIS A 104 -0.08 40.47 19.80
C HIS A 104 -0.72 41.79 20.27
N GLU A 105 -1.20 41.83 21.52
CA GLU A 105 -1.74 43.06 22.09
C GLU A 105 -0.61 44.05 22.41
N PRO A 106 -0.84 45.37 22.29
CA PRO A 106 0.18 46.37 22.55
C PRO A 106 0.70 46.26 23.99
N THR A 107 2.03 46.27 24.14
CA THR A 107 2.70 46.15 25.43
C THR A 107 2.33 47.32 26.35
N VAL A 108 1.75 47.03 27.52
CA VAL A 108 1.48 48.04 28.54
C VAL A 108 2.62 48.04 29.56
N ARG A 109 3.29 49.18 29.75
CA ARG A 109 4.26 49.38 30.84
C ARG A 109 3.54 49.97 32.04
N VAL A 110 3.44 49.20 33.12
CA VAL A 110 2.94 49.68 34.42
C VAL A 110 4.06 49.52 35.44
N ASN A 111 4.45 50.61 36.11
CA ASN A 111 5.46 50.63 37.18
C ASN A 111 6.82 49.97 36.80
N ARG A 112 7.36 50.29 35.61
CA ARG A 112 8.61 49.71 35.05
C ARG A 112 8.57 48.21 34.73
N THR A 113 7.47 47.53 35.00
CA THR A 113 7.26 46.13 34.58
C THR A 113 6.60 46.13 33.20
N LYS A 114 7.16 45.35 32.27
CA LYS A 114 6.63 45.14 30.92
C LYS A 114 5.63 43.98 30.99
N TYR A 115 4.36 44.24 30.70
CA TYR A 115 3.35 43.18 30.56
C TYR A 115 3.09 42.95 29.07
N GLU A 116 3.27 41.71 28.62
CA GLU A 116 2.90 41.26 27.28
C GLU A 116 1.68 40.37 27.43
N SER A 117 0.55 40.82 26.89
CA SER A 117 -0.70 40.05 26.83
C SER A 117 -0.80 39.43 25.44
N TRP A 118 -1.11 38.14 25.40
CA TRP A 118 -1.31 37.39 24.17
C TRP A 118 -2.76 36.88 24.21
N THR A 119 -3.61 37.39 23.33
CA THR A 119 -5.00 36.93 23.20
C THR A 119 -5.09 36.06 21.95
N THR A 120 -5.39 34.77 22.14
CA THR A 120 -5.64 33.82 21.05
C THR A 120 -7.13 33.76 20.77
N TYR A 121 -7.53 34.09 19.54
CA TYR A 121 -8.91 33.94 19.09
C TYR A 121 -9.05 32.61 18.35
N THR A 122 -9.74 31.66 18.98
CA THR A 122 -10.08 30.38 18.35
C THR A 122 -11.39 30.54 17.59
N GLN A 123 -11.33 30.55 16.26
CA GLN A 123 -12.52 30.55 15.42
C GLN A 123 -12.80 29.13 14.91
N ILE A 124 -14.01 28.64 15.15
CA ILE A 124 -14.50 27.38 14.58
C ILE A 124 -15.05 27.70 13.19
N THR A 125 -14.43 27.12 12.16
CA THR A 125 -14.83 27.34 10.76
C THR A 125 -15.35 26.05 10.14
N PRO A 126 -16.30 26.12 9.18
CA PRO A 126 -16.72 24.95 8.44
C PRO A 126 -15.56 24.42 7.59
N PHE A 127 -15.63 23.13 7.24
CA PHE A 127 -14.56 22.46 6.50
C PHE A 127 -14.32 23.06 5.11
N PHE A 128 -15.37 23.58 4.46
CA PHE A 128 -15.28 24.34 3.23
C PHE A 128 -15.90 25.72 3.43
N ASP A 129 -15.16 26.76 3.07
CA ASP A 129 -15.58 28.14 3.18
C ASP A 129 -15.12 28.91 1.94
N MET A 130 -16.07 29.37 1.12
CA MET A 130 -15.76 30.14 -0.08
C MET A 130 -15.17 31.52 0.24
N SER A 131 -15.38 32.04 1.46
CA SER A 131 -14.86 33.35 1.86
C SER A 131 -13.38 33.34 2.24
N ARG A 132 -12.83 32.17 2.63
CA ARG A 132 -11.43 31.99 3.08
C ARG A 132 -10.42 31.77 1.95
N GLY A 133 -10.88 31.73 0.69
CA GLY A 133 -10.04 31.58 -0.50
C GLY A 133 -9.78 30.12 -0.92
N LEU A 134 -9.05 29.96 -2.03
CA LEU A 134 -8.80 28.63 -2.62
C LEU A 134 -7.83 27.77 -1.80
N GLU A 135 -6.84 28.40 -1.15
CA GLU A 135 -5.83 27.70 -0.34
C GLU A 135 -6.47 26.94 0.82
N PHE A 136 -7.37 27.60 1.56
CA PHE A 136 -8.11 26.98 2.67
C PHE A 136 -8.91 25.75 2.22
N ASN A 137 -9.61 25.86 1.09
CA ASN A 137 -10.42 24.78 0.53
C ASN A 137 -9.54 23.65 -0.06
N ALA A 138 -8.39 23.98 -0.64
CA ALA A 138 -7.41 23.01 -1.11
C ALA A 138 -6.81 22.20 0.05
N GLU A 139 -6.52 22.85 1.18
CA GLU A 139 -6.07 22.17 2.40
C GLU A 139 -7.12 21.19 2.93
N SER A 140 -8.37 21.62 3.03
CA SER A 140 -9.47 20.75 3.42
C SER A 140 -9.62 19.56 2.48
N LEU A 141 -9.61 19.79 1.17
CA LEU A 141 -9.67 18.73 0.18
C LEU A 141 -8.47 17.77 0.30
N CYS A 142 -7.28 18.30 0.54
CA CYS A 142 -6.06 17.52 0.76
C CYS A 142 -6.19 16.59 1.98
N LYS A 143 -6.70 17.10 3.11
CA LYS A 143 -6.94 16.33 4.34
C LYS A 143 -7.91 15.16 4.13
N LEU A 144 -8.91 15.31 3.25
CA LEU A 144 -9.85 14.23 2.91
C LEU A 144 -9.31 13.25 1.87
N LEU A 145 -8.72 13.75 0.79
CA LEU A 145 -8.25 12.92 -0.31
C LEU A 145 -7.03 12.07 0.07
N THR A 146 -6.16 12.59 0.93
CA THR A 146 -4.93 11.88 1.32
C THR A 146 -5.23 10.51 1.95
N PRO A 147 -5.99 10.38 3.07
CA PRO A 147 -6.25 9.07 3.66
C PRO A 147 -7.04 8.14 2.73
N LEU A 148 -7.94 8.66 1.89
CA LEU A 148 -8.64 7.85 0.88
C LEU A 148 -7.67 7.25 -0.15
N THR A 149 -6.73 8.06 -0.63
CA THR A 149 -5.70 7.64 -1.59
C THR A 149 -4.75 6.62 -0.96
N MET A 150 -4.33 6.87 0.28
CA MET A 150 -3.44 5.95 1.02
C MET A 150 -4.14 4.63 1.34
N ALA A 151 -5.41 4.66 1.73
CA ALA A 151 -6.21 3.45 1.93
C ALA A 151 -6.40 2.65 0.64
N ALA A 152 -6.68 3.32 -0.48
CA ALA A 152 -6.79 2.67 -1.79
C ALA A 152 -5.46 2.03 -2.23
N GLY A 153 -4.33 2.71 -2.01
CA GLY A 153 -3.00 2.18 -2.29
C GLY A 153 -2.65 0.96 -1.44
N CYS A 154 -2.96 1.00 -0.14
CA CYS A 154 -2.80 -0.13 0.77
C CYS A 154 -3.66 -1.32 0.34
N TYR A 155 -4.93 -1.09 0.02
CA TYR A 155 -5.87 -2.13 -0.44
C TYR A 155 -5.40 -2.80 -1.73
N LEU A 156 -5.07 -2.02 -2.77
CA LEU A 156 -4.61 -2.56 -4.05
C LEU A 156 -3.31 -3.34 -3.89
N SER A 157 -2.41 -2.86 -3.04
CA SER A 157 -1.18 -3.56 -2.71
C SER A 157 -1.42 -4.89 -2.00
N ALA A 158 -2.35 -4.95 -1.06
CA ALA A 158 -2.70 -6.18 -0.35
C ALA A 158 -3.33 -7.20 -1.33
N CYS A 159 -4.25 -6.75 -2.19
CA CYS A 159 -4.82 -7.59 -3.24
C CYS A 159 -3.74 -8.14 -4.19
N ALA A 160 -2.82 -7.29 -4.64
CA ALA A 160 -1.72 -7.71 -5.50
C ALA A 160 -0.84 -8.78 -4.83
N HIS A 161 -0.56 -8.62 -3.54
CA HIS A 161 0.19 -9.63 -2.78
C HIS A 161 -0.54 -10.97 -2.76
N VAL A 162 -1.85 -10.99 -2.49
CA VAL A 162 -2.64 -12.23 -2.45
C VAL A 162 -2.64 -12.93 -3.81
N ILE A 163 -2.81 -12.17 -4.90
CA ILE A 163 -2.79 -12.71 -6.28
C ILE A 163 -1.43 -13.34 -6.61
N VAL A 164 -0.33 -12.65 -6.27
CA VAL A 164 1.03 -13.13 -6.50
C VAL A 164 1.32 -14.41 -5.70
N ASP A 165 0.90 -14.44 -4.43
CA ASP A 165 1.07 -15.61 -3.55
C ASP A 165 0.30 -16.83 -4.09
N GLN A 166 -0.95 -16.62 -4.53
CA GLN A 166 -1.76 -17.65 -5.16
C GLN A 166 -1.14 -18.16 -6.47
N ALA A 167 -0.60 -17.26 -7.31
CA ALA A 167 0.07 -17.65 -8.55
C ALA A 167 1.35 -18.47 -8.27
N ALA A 168 2.14 -18.07 -7.28
CA ALA A 168 3.32 -18.82 -6.87
C ALA A 168 2.97 -20.24 -6.38
N HIS A 169 1.92 -20.37 -5.57
CA HIS A 169 1.46 -21.68 -5.11
C HIS A 169 0.97 -22.58 -6.26
N ARG A 170 0.31 -22.04 -7.29
CA ARG A 170 -0.14 -22.83 -8.45
C ARG A 170 1.04 -23.41 -9.24
N LEU A 171 2.13 -22.64 -9.37
CA LEU A 171 3.34 -23.10 -10.07
C LEU A 171 4.06 -24.23 -9.32
N ASP A 172 4.09 -24.15 -7.98
CA ASP A 172 4.70 -25.18 -7.13
C ASP A 172 3.98 -26.54 -7.27
N VAL A 173 2.64 -26.51 -7.21
CA VAL A 173 1.81 -27.71 -7.40
C VAL A 173 2.01 -28.32 -8.79
N GLN A 174 2.09 -27.49 -9.83
CA GLN A 174 2.28 -27.98 -11.20
C GLN A 174 3.67 -28.59 -11.41
N HIS A 175 4.70 -28.05 -10.76
CA HIS A 175 6.06 -28.60 -10.81
C HIS A 175 6.13 -30.01 -10.21
N ASP A 176 5.42 -30.25 -9.10
CA ASP A 176 5.32 -31.56 -8.46
C ASP A 176 4.57 -32.58 -9.34
N GLU A 177 3.49 -32.16 -10.01
CA GLU A 177 2.74 -33.01 -10.94
C GLU A 177 3.58 -33.42 -12.16
N ASP A 178 4.34 -32.48 -12.74
CA ASP A 178 5.23 -32.75 -13.87
C ASP A 178 6.37 -33.71 -13.48
N HIS A 179 6.96 -33.52 -12.29
CA HIS A 179 8.02 -34.39 -11.79
C HIS A 179 7.53 -35.83 -11.51
N PHE A 180 6.31 -35.96 -10.97
CA PHE A 180 5.66 -37.25 -10.75
C PHE A 180 5.24 -37.93 -12.08
N GLY A 181 4.73 -37.14 -13.03
CA GLY A 181 4.38 -37.59 -14.37
C GLY A 181 5.58 -38.11 -15.17
N ASP A 182 6.73 -37.46 -15.07
CA ASP A 182 7.94 -37.90 -15.77
C ASP A 182 8.53 -39.18 -15.15
N SER A 183 8.53 -39.28 -13.81
CA SER A 183 8.95 -40.49 -13.09
C SER A 183 8.11 -41.72 -13.49
N THR A 184 6.79 -41.54 -13.63
CA THR A 184 5.89 -42.63 -14.06
C THR A 184 6.09 -43.01 -15.53
N ARG A 185 6.35 -42.04 -16.41
CA ARG A 185 6.70 -42.33 -17.83
C ARG A 185 8.03 -43.07 -17.95
N HIS A 186 9.05 -42.66 -17.21
CA HIS A 186 10.32 -43.36 -17.18
C HIS A 186 10.17 -44.82 -16.72
N LEU A 187 9.39 -45.06 -15.66
CA LEU A 187 9.07 -46.43 -15.21
C LEU A 187 8.31 -47.24 -16.28
N ALA A 188 7.41 -46.61 -17.04
CA ALA A 188 6.67 -47.28 -18.11
C ALA A 188 7.54 -47.66 -19.32
N THR A 189 8.67 -46.98 -19.54
CA THR A 189 9.61 -47.25 -20.64
C THR A 189 10.67 -48.32 -20.34
N LEU A 190 10.83 -48.75 -19.08
CA LEU A 190 11.79 -49.79 -18.71
C LEU A 190 11.44 -51.15 -19.38
N PRO A 191 12.43 -51.92 -19.85
CA PRO A 191 12.21 -53.22 -20.48
C PRO A 191 11.52 -54.19 -19.51
N ALA A 192 10.61 -55.03 -20.02
CA ALA A 192 9.75 -55.90 -19.21
C ALA A 192 10.52 -56.86 -18.27
N ALA A 193 11.80 -57.15 -18.56
CA ALA A 193 12.67 -57.98 -17.73
C ALA A 193 13.13 -57.30 -16.43
N GLU A 194 13.15 -55.96 -16.35
CA GLU A 194 13.50 -55.22 -15.12
C GLU A 194 12.28 -54.86 -14.26
N ARG A 195 11.07 -54.85 -14.83
CA ARG A 195 9.83 -54.50 -14.11
C ARG A 195 9.46 -55.46 -12.99
N THR A 196 9.94 -56.70 -13.02
CA THR A 196 9.64 -57.72 -12.02
C THR A 196 10.54 -57.68 -10.79
N LEU A 197 11.71 -57.04 -10.86
CA LEU A 197 12.65 -56.92 -9.73
C LEU A 197 12.41 -55.67 -8.89
N GLN A 198 11.69 -54.67 -9.42
CA GLN A 198 11.47 -53.38 -8.78
C GLN A 198 10.02 -53.27 -8.29
N CYS A 199 9.62 -54.19 -7.43
CA CYS A 199 8.50 -53.96 -6.52
C CYS A 199 9.06 -53.20 -5.31
N PRO A 200 8.93 -51.87 -5.22
CA PRO A 200 9.19 -51.21 -3.95
C PRO A 200 8.19 -51.77 -2.94
N ARG A 201 8.71 -52.39 -1.87
CA ARG A 201 7.96 -52.60 -0.62
C ARG A 201 7.56 -51.22 -0.09
N VAL A 202 6.51 -50.64 -0.65
CA VAL A 202 5.91 -49.40 -0.15
C VAL A 202 5.14 -49.76 1.10
N PHE A 203 5.84 -49.57 2.21
CA PHE A 203 5.37 -49.10 3.51
C PHE A 203 3.86 -49.15 3.73
N SER A 204 3.47 -50.22 4.40
CA SER A 204 2.26 -50.30 5.20
C SER A 204 2.38 -49.36 6.40
N GLY A 205 1.42 -48.44 6.52
CA GLY A 205 0.90 -47.99 7.81
C GLY A 205 1.50 -46.71 8.40
N LYS A 206 0.68 -45.65 8.42
CA LYS A 206 0.25 -45.02 9.68
C LYS A 206 -1.10 -44.34 9.45
N ALA A 207 -2.09 -44.82 10.20
CA ALA A 207 -3.44 -44.31 10.23
C ALA A 207 -3.45 -42.86 10.73
N PHE A 208 -4.03 -41.97 9.92
CA PHE A 208 -4.34 -40.60 10.28
C PHE A 208 -5.55 -40.63 11.24
N LYS A 209 -5.33 -40.24 12.49
CA LYS A 209 -6.38 -40.15 13.52
C LYS A 209 -6.93 -38.72 13.49
N VAL A 210 -8.22 -38.59 13.17
CA VAL A 210 -8.98 -37.34 13.22
C VAL A 210 -9.45 -37.17 14.66
N ASP A 211 -8.91 -36.19 15.38
CA ASP A 211 -9.47 -35.75 16.65
C ASP A 211 -10.39 -34.54 16.37
N THR A 212 -11.67 -34.74 16.66
CA THR A 212 -12.77 -33.75 16.66
C THR A 212 -12.72 -32.82 17.85
#